data_AF-A0A176RXI1-F1
#
_entry.id   AF-A0A176RXI1-F1
#
_cell.length_a   1.000
_cell.length_b   1.000
_cell.length_c   1.000
_cell.angle_alpha   90.00
_cell.angle_beta   90.00
_cell.angle_gamma   90.00
#
_symmetry.space_group_name_H-M   'P 1'
#
loop_
_entity.id
_entity.type
_entity.pdbx_description
1 polymer ?
#
loop_
_entity_poly.entity_id
_entity_poly.type
_entity_poly.pdbx_seq_one_letter_code
_entity_poly.pdbx_strand_id
1 'polypeptide(L)' 'MVTFTVGSVVLIPFPFSDLSRSKLRPAVVIADVEHGDWILCQVTSQPYSDSQAIEIT' A
#
# COMPACT_ATOMS: atom_id res chain seq x y z
N MET A 1 12.55 -7.64 14.37
CA MET A 1 11.37 -7.46 13.50
C MET A 1 11.11 -5.97 13.44
N VAL A 2 10.82 -5.40 12.27
CA VAL A 2 10.45 -3.99 12.16
C VAL A 2 8.94 -3.90 12.38
N THR A 3 8.51 -3.07 13.32
CA THR A 3 7.09 -2.80 13.55
C THR A 3 6.75 -1.48 12.89
N PHE A 4 5.78 -1.49 11.98
CA PHE A 4 5.27 -0.27 11.37
C PHE A 4 4.08 0.22 12.19
N THR A 5 3.96 1.53 12.34
CA THR A 5 2.81 2.15 13.03
C THR A 5 1.72 2.51 12.04
N VAL A 6 0.46 2.49 12.47
CA VAL A 6 -0.66 3.03 11.68
C VAL A 6 -0.34 4.48 11.26
N GLY A 7 -0.55 4.78 9.98
CA GLY A 7 -0.18 6.05 9.35
C GLY A 7 1.23 6.09 8.76
N SER A 8 2.08 5.10 9.00
CA SER A 8 3.38 4.99 8.33
C SER A 8 3.21 4.72 6.84
N VAL A 9 4.05 5.36 6.02
CA VAL A 9 4.19 5.04 4.59
C VAL A 9 5.31 4.04 4.41
N VAL A 10 5.00 2.92 3.77
CA VAL A 10 5.94 1.84 3.48
C VAL A 10 6.05 1.62 1.96
N LEU A 11 7.17 1.05 1.52
CA LEU A 11 7.34 0.59 0.14
C LEU A 11 7.18 -0.93 0.09
N ILE A 12 6.30 -1.41 -0.80
CA ILE A 12 6.09 -2.83 -1.04
C ILE A 12 6.27 -3.18 -2.51
N PRO A 13 6.77 -4.38 -2.86
CA PRO A 13 6.66 -4.91 -4.20
C PRO A 13 5.20 -5.27 -4.48
N PHE A 14 4.57 -4.58 -5.43
CA PHE A 14 3.19 -4.85 -5.85
C PHE A 14 3.18 -5.37 -7.29
N PRO A 15 2.51 -6.51 -7.57
CA PRO A 15 2.49 -7.10 -8.89
C PRO A 15 1.64 -6.27 -9.87
N PHE A 16 1.94 -6.39 -11.15
CA PHE A 16 0.98 -6.03 -12.19
C PHE A 16 -0.18 -7.03 -12.24
N SER A 17 -1.31 -6.63 -12.84
CA SER A 17 -2.49 -7.49 -12.97
C SER A 17 -2.22 -8.77 -13.77
N ASP A 18 -1.22 -8.75 -14.65
CA ASP A 18 -0.76 -9.91 -15.43
C ASP A 18 0.30 -10.77 -14.70
N LEU A 19 0.67 -10.39 -13.47
CA LEU A 19 1.68 -11.03 -12.63
C LEU A 19 3.08 -11.14 -13.29
N SER A 20 3.33 -10.47 -14.41
CA SER A 20 4.58 -10.59 -15.16
C SER A 20 5.78 -10.05 -14.40
N ARG A 21 5.56 -8.97 -13.62
CA ARG A 21 6.57 -8.24 -12.85
C ARG A 21 5.92 -7.57 -11.64
N SER A 22 6.76 -7.21 -10.68
CA SER A 22 6.39 -6.35 -9.55
C SER A 22 7.12 -5.01 -9.64
N LYS A 23 6.48 -3.96 -9.12
CA LYS A 23 7.09 -2.64 -8.94
C LYS A 23 6.96 -2.21 -7.48
N LEU A 24 7.91 -1.43 -6.99
CA LEU A 24 7.75 -0.80 -5.68
C LEU A 24 6.60 0.21 -5.72
N ARG A 25 5.66 0.09 -4.78
CA ARG A 25 4.54 1.00 -4.61
C ARG A 25 4.50 1.49 -3.16
N PRO A 26 4.26 2.80 -2.94
CA PRO A 26 3.95 3.29 -1.62
C PRO A 26 2.58 2.78 -1.16
N ALA A 27 2.46 2.51 0.13
CA ALA A 27 1.21 2.18 0.80
C ALA A 27 1.21 2.72 2.23
N VAL A 28 0.04 3.09 2.73
CA VAL A 28 -0.17 3.54 4.11
C VAL A 28 -0.57 2.34 4.97
N VAL A 29 0.09 2.16 6.12
CA VAL A 29 -0.32 1.16 7.12
C VAL A 29 -1.62 1.63 7.78
N ILE A 30 -2.70 0.85 7.68
CA ILE A 30 -4.00 1.19 8.28
C ILE A 30 -4.35 0.32 9.49
N ALA A 31 -3.76 -0.88 9.59
CA ALA A 31 -3.86 -1.71 10.78
C ALA A 31 -2.65 -2.64 10.92
N ASP A 32 -2.25 -2.88 12.17
CA ASP A 32 -1.46 -4.04 12.56
C ASP A 32 -2.43 -5.20 12.83
N VAL A 33 -2.12 -6.39 12.34
CA VAL A 33 -2.91 -7.59 12.58
C VAL A 33 -2.01 -8.70 13.10
N GLU A 34 -2.62 -9.72 13.70
CA GLU A 34 -1.88 -10.85 14.26
C GLU A 34 -0.99 -11.53 13.22
N HIS A 35 0.01 -12.30 13.69
CA HIS A 35 0.97 -13.05 12.86
C HIS A 35 2.01 -12.20 12.11
N GLY A 36 2.11 -10.90 12.45
CA GLY A 36 3.11 -10.02 11.86
C GLY A 36 2.73 -9.53 10.46
N ASP A 37 1.42 -9.50 10.18
CA ASP A 37 0.85 -8.96 8.96
C ASP A 37 0.34 -7.53 9.20
N TRP A 38 0.19 -6.76 8.12
CA TRP A 38 -0.39 -5.42 8.16
C TRP A 38 -1.43 -5.25 7.07
N ILE A 39 -2.50 -4.54 7.40
CA ILE A 39 -3.45 -4.06 6.38
C ILE A 39 -2.92 -2.73 5.84
N LEU A 40 -2.84 -2.64 4.51
CA LEU A 40 -2.28 -1.49 3.80
C LEU A 40 -3.34 -0.85 2.88
N CYS A 41 -3.27 0.48 2.75
CA CYS A 41 -3.99 1.25 1.73
C CYS A 41 -3.01 1.70 0.64
N GLN A 42 -3.30 1.39 -0.62
CA GLN A 42 -2.41 1.73 -1.73
C GLN A 42 -2.33 3.24 -1.96
N VAL A 43 -1.14 3.75 -2.28
CA VAL A 43 -0.95 5.11 -2.80
C VAL A 43 -0.53 5.03 -4.27
N THR A 44 -1.20 5.81 -5.13
CA THR A 44 -0.94 5.85 -6.57
C THR A 44 -0.97 7.29 -7.10
N SER A 45 -0.06 7.62 -8.02
CA SER A 45 -0.08 8.86 -8.80
C SER A 45 -0.99 8.79 -10.02
N GLN A 46 -1.57 7.63 -10.32
CA GLN A 46 -2.55 7.44 -11.38
C GLN A 46 -3.89 7.02 -10.75
N PRO A 47 -4.83 7.96 -10.51
CA PRO A 47 -6.09 7.70 -9.81
C PRO A 47 -7.20 7.16 -10.74
N TYR A 48 -6.85 6.73 -11.96
CA TYR A 48 -7.79 6.45 -13.06
C TYR A 48 -8.88 5.40 -12.76
N SER A 49 -8.75 4.63 -11.67
CA SER A 49 -9.54 3.43 -11.41
C SER A 49 -10.43 3.49 -10.17
N ASP A 50 -10.34 4.53 -9.31
CA ASP A 50 -11.11 4.56 -8.07
C ASP A 50 -11.77 5.93 -7.79
N SER A 51 -13.10 5.94 -7.86
CA SER A 51 -13.92 7.13 -7.57
C SER A 51 -13.93 7.56 -6.09
N GLN A 52 -13.46 6.69 -5.19
CA GLN A 52 -13.36 6.95 -3.75
C GLN A 52 -11.92 7.27 -3.31
N ALA A 53 -10.99 7.44 -4.25
CA ALA A 53 -9.62 7.80 -3.94
C ALA A 53 -9.55 9.16 -3.22
N ILE A 54 -8.73 9.23 -2.17
CA ILE A 54 -8.48 10.45 -1.40
C ILE A 54 -7.17 11.08 -1.87
N GLU A 55 -7.21 12.37 -2.21
CA GLU A 55 -6.01 13.13 -2.59
C GLU A 55 -5.09 13.38 -1.38
N ILE A 56 -3.78 13.20 -1.57
CA ILE A 56 -2.76 13.47 -0.57
C ILE A 56 -2.05 14.77 -0.99
N THR A 57 -2.14 15.80 -0.14
CA THR A 57 -1.55 17.13 -0.38
C THR A 57 -0.24 17.33 0.38
#